data_AF-A0A6I3SN76-F1
#
_entry.id   AF-A0A6I3SN76-F1
#
_cell.length_a   1.000
_cell.length_b   1.000
_cell.length_c   1.000
_cell.angle_alpha   90.00
_cell.angle_beta   90.00
_cell.angle_gamma   90.00
#
_symmetry.space_group_name_H-M   'P 1'
#
loop_
_entity.id
_entity.type
_entity.pdbx_description
1 polymer ?
#
loop_
_entity_poly.entity_id
_entity_poly.type
_entity_poly.pdbx_seq_one_letter_code
_entity_poly.pdbx_strand_id
1 'polypeptide(L)' 'MTTVLAAIILLGISTYTFNYGRQLWNDDHKPAAVFTYLLALAVLLFPALLAMYKT' A
#
# COMPACT_ATOMS: atom_id res chain seq x y z
N MET A 1 15.76 -11.01 11.08
CA MET A 1 14.43 -11.64 11.18
C MET A 1 13.30 -10.61 11.15
N THR A 2 13.35 -9.56 11.97
CA THR A 2 12.32 -8.51 12.06
C THR A 2 12.09 -7.73 10.76
N THR A 3 13.16 -7.40 10.02
CA THR A 3 13.07 -6.68 8.74
C THR A 3 12.38 -7.47 7.63
N VAL A 4 12.69 -8.77 7.51
CA VAL A 4 12.06 -9.67 6.54
C VAL A 4 10.57 -9.85 6.85
N LEU A 5 10.23 -10.02 8.14
CA LEU A 5 8.84 -10.12 8.57
C LEU A 5 8.04 -8.84 8.26
N ALA A 6 8.64 -7.67 8.52
CA ALA A 6 8.03 -6.39 8.20
C ALA A 6 7.79 -6.23 6.69
N ALA A 7 8.73 -6.66 5.84
CA ALA A 7 8.57 -6.62 4.40
C ALA A 7 7.41 -7.51 3.91
N ILE A 8 7.25 -8.71 4.46
CA ILE A 8 6.14 -9.61 4.15
C ILE A 8 4.80 -8.99 4.55
N ILE A 9 4.72 -8.39 5.74
CA ILE A 9 3.51 -7.71 6.21
C ILE A 9 3.16 -6.53 5.29
N LEU A 10 4.13 -5.71 4.94
CA LEU A 10 3.94 -4.57 4.03
C LEU A 10 3.46 -5.01 2.64
N LEU A 11 4.04 -6.09 2.09
CA LEU A 11 3.58 -6.68 0.83
C LEU A 11 2.15 -7.23 0.94
N GLY A 12 1.82 -7.89 2.05
CA GLY A 12 0.48 -8.40 2.31
C GLY A 12 -0.57 -7.29 2.37
N ILE A 13 -0.29 -6.23 3.14
CA ILE A 13 -1.17 -5.05 3.25
C ILE A 13 -1.34 -4.40 1.88
N SER A 14 -0.24 -4.14 1.17
CA SER A 14 -0.28 -3.50 -0.15
C SER A 14 -1.11 -4.32 -1.14
N THR A 15 -0.92 -5.64 -1.18
CA THR A 15 -1.67 -6.54 -2.07
C THR A 15 -3.16 -6.53 -1.74
N TYR A 16 -3.51 -6.61 -0.45
CA TYR A 16 -4.89 -6.51 0.00
C TYR A 16 -5.53 -5.17 -0.42
N THR A 17 -4.85 -4.06 -0.17
CA THR A 17 -5.33 -2.72 -0.52
C THR A 17 -5.49 -2.54 -2.03
N PHE A 18 -4.59 -3.09 -2.85
CA PHE A 18 -4.73 -3.08 -4.32
C PHE A 18 -5.95 -3.89 -4.78
N ASN A 19 -6.16 -5.07 -4.22
CA ASN A 19 -7.32 -5.90 -4.54
C ASN A 19 -8.63 -5.21 -4.13
N TYR A 20 -8.65 -4.56 -2.96
CA TYR A 20 -9.80 -3.79 -2.50
C TYR A 20 -10.07 -2.57 -3.39
N GLY A 21 -9.03 -1.82 -3.79
CA GLY A 21 -9.17 -0.72 -4.75
C GLY A 21 -9.72 -1.19 -6.10
N ARG A 22 -9.31 -2.37 -6.57
CA ARG A 22 -9.85 -2.99 -7.79
C ARG A 22 -11.31 -3.39 -7.64
N GLN A 23 -11.72 -3.89 -6.47
CA GLN A 23 -13.13 -4.16 -6.19
C GLN A 23 -13.95 -2.86 -6.22
N LEU A 24 -13.50 -1.81 -5.54
CA LEU A 24 -14.15 -0.50 -5.55
C LEU A 24 -14.25 0.09 -6.97
N TRP A 25 -13.24 -0.12 -7.80
CA TRP A 25 -13.26 0.32 -9.20
C TRP A 25 -14.34 -0.39 -10.01
N ASN A 26 -14.47 -1.71 -9.82
CA ASN A 26 -15.48 -2.53 -10.47
C ASN A 26 -16.90 -2.22 -9.98
N ASP A 27 -17.04 -1.83 -8.72
CA ASP A 27 -18.31 -1.44 -8.10
C ASP A 27 -18.70 0.02 -8.41
N ASP A 28 -18.06 0.67 -9.39
CA ASP A 28 -18.25 2.08 -9.80
C ASP A 28 -17.91 3.15 -8.73
N HIS A 29 -17.26 2.75 -7.62
CA HIS A 29 -16.77 3.67 -6.57
C HIS A 29 -15.39 4.25 -6.93
N LYS A 30 -15.26 4.82 -8.13
CA LYS A 30 -13.99 5.28 -8.72
C LYS A 30 -13.19 6.26 -7.84
N PRO A 31 -13.80 7.27 -7.20
CA PRO A 31 -13.04 8.18 -6.33
C PRO A 31 -12.41 7.43 -5.16
N ALA A 32 -13.16 6.54 -4.51
CA ALA A 32 -12.68 5.72 -3.40
C ALA A 32 -11.58 4.75 -3.86
N ALA A 33 -11.71 4.15 -5.04
CA ALA A 33 -10.69 3.29 -5.62
C ALA A 33 -9.35 4.03 -5.82
N VAL A 34 -9.39 5.26 -6.35
CA VAL A 34 -8.19 6.08 -6.55
C VAL A 34 -7.50 6.40 -5.21
N PHE A 35 -8.25 6.84 -4.19
CA PHE A 35 -7.66 7.05 -2.86
C PHE A 35 -7.07 5.77 -2.27
N THR A 36 -7.70 4.63 -2.52
CA THR A 36 -7.22 3.31 -2.07
C THR A 36 -5.91 2.94 -2.75
N TYR A 37 -5.75 3.21 -4.05
CA TYR A 37 -4.49 3.00 -4.75
C TYR A 37 -3.38 3.94 -4.30
N LEU A 38 -3.71 5.22 -4.07
CA LEU A 38 -2.74 6.19 -3.52
C LEU A 38 -2.25 5.76 -2.13
N LEU A 39 -3.14 5.25 -1.29
CA LEU A 39 -2.79 4.71 0.01
C LEU A 39 -1.86 3.49 -0.10
N ALA A 40 -2.17 2.55 -1.01
CA ALA A 40 -1.31 1.39 -1.25
C ALA A 40 0.11 1.80 -1.69
N LEU A 41 0.20 2.81 -2.56
CA LEU A 41 1.47 3.35 -3.03
C LEU A 41 2.25 4.03 -1.90
N ALA A 42 1.56 4.80 -1.04
CA ALA A 42 2.16 5.45 0.11
C ALA A 42 2.73 4.44 1.12
N VAL A 43 2.01 3.34 1.38
CA VAL A 43 2.49 2.24 2.25
C VAL A 43 3.75 1.58 1.69
N LEU A 44 3.82 1.39 0.38
CA LEU A 44 5.02 0.86 -0.31
C LEU A 44 6.20 1.83 -0.25
N LEU A 45 5.96 3.13 -0.39
CA LEU A 45 7.01 4.16 -0.37
C LEU A 45 7.45 4.53 1.06
N PHE A 46 6.63 4.27 2.07
CA PHE A 46 6.91 4.58 3.47
C PHE A 46 8.29 4.10 3.97
N PRO A 47 8.72 2.84 3.75
CA PRO A 47 10.06 2.41 4.14
C PRO A 47 11.19 3.16 3.43
N ALA A 48 11.01 3.56 2.16
CA ALA A 48 11.99 4.37 1.44
C ALA A 48 12.07 5.80 1.99
N LEU A 49 10.92 6.43 2.27
CA LEU A 49 10.86 7.76 2.91
C LEU A 49 11.50 7.75 4.31
N LEU A 50 11.25 6.70 5.09
CA LEU A 50 11.89 6.51 6.39
C LEU A 50 13.41 6.34 6.30
N ALA A 51 13.89 5.65 5.27
CA ALA A 51 15.32 5.51 5.03
C ALA A 51 15.96 6.86 4.69
N MET A 52 15.35 7.64 3.80
CA MET A 52 15.83 8.97 3.41
C MET A 52 15.84 9.96 4.58
N TYR A 53 14.83 9.95 5.45
CA TYR A 53 14.79 10.84 6.62
C TYR A 53 15.86 10.53 7.69
N LYS A 54 16.32 9.28 7.75
CA LYS A 54 17.36 8.85 8.70
C LYS A 54 18.79 9.06 8.18
N THR A 55 18.94 9.58 6.96
CA THR A 55 20.24 9.90 6.34
C THR A 55 20.52 11.39 6.47
#